data_AF-A0A8E1V3R4-F1
#
_entry.id   AF-A0A8E1V3R4-F1
#
_cell.length_a   1.000
_cell.length_b   1.000
_cell.length_c   1.000
_cell.angle_alpha   90.00
_cell.angle_beta   90.00
_cell.angle_gamma   90.00
#
_symmetry.space_group_name_H-M   'P 1'
#
loop_
_entity.id
_entity.type
_entity.pdbx_description
1 polymer ?
#
loop_
_entity_poly.entity_id
_entity_poly.type
_entity_poly.pdbx_seq_one_letter_code
_entity_poly.pdbx_strand_id
1 'polypeptide(L)'
;MDANKILALKLDHALTGVKDEVLKQAQLLDDGATRLSYQLSCFTENYQDVCLRLRKEDSRFLTGIVQLIKHRDIIYKMLYIYIKSLLSNKSEKRIHNIQINLMRLGLSISSSMLSSQAFIYSATIAIFSSVHTNIWMKEKITSFSTYAVLGLKVYGIVEQASRSANHLKNYNAYYYNLLYQEELEMMFFLIEPIIMRSPILNQAYASDSDIAYAISRMIKG
;
A
#
# COMPACT_ATOMS: atom_id res chain seq x y z
N MET A 1 4.03 24.03 41.08
CA MET A 1 4.55 23.30 39.90
C MET A 1 4.50 21.81 40.23
N ASP A 2 3.43 21.07 39.93
CA ASP A 2 3.43 19.59 40.10
C ASP A 2 2.26 18.86 39.40
N ALA A 3 1.13 19.53 39.15
CA ALA A 3 -0.02 18.92 38.47
C ALA A 3 0.31 18.45 37.04
N ASN A 4 1.04 19.26 36.26
CA ASN A 4 1.44 18.90 34.88
C ASN A 4 2.40 17.72 34.84
N LYS A 5 3.25 17.56 35.87
CA LYS A 5 4.24 16.48 35.95
C LYS A 5 3.57 15.16 36.31
N ILE A 6 2.62 15.18 37.23
CA ILE A 6 1.80 14.01 37.59
C ILE A 6 0.90 13.60 36.43
N LEU A 7 0.32 14.56 35.71
CA LEU A 7 -0.49 14.27 34.52
C LEU A 7 0.37 13.68 33.40
N ALA A 8 1.54 14.25 33.12
CA ALA A 8 2.47 13.73 32.13
C ALA A 8 2.94 12.31 32.47
N LEU A 9 3.24 12.03 33.74
CA LEU A 9 3.65 10.69 34.20
C LEU A 9 2.51 9.67 34.12
N LYS A 10 1.28 10.06 34.48
CA LYS A 10 0.11 9.18 34.36
C LYS A 10 -0.26 8.92 32.90
N LEU A 11 -0.14 9.94 32.06
CA LEU A 11 -0.31 9.82 30.62
C LEU A 11 0.77 8.89 30.06
N ASP A 12 2.04 9.12 30.36
CA ASP A 12 3.14 8.26 29.93
C ASP A 12 2.93 6.80 30.35
N HIS A 13 2.52 6.53 31.60
CA HIS A 13 2.20 5.17 32.06
C HIS A 13 0.99 4.55 31.34
N ALA A 14 -0.07 5.32 31.10
CA ALA A 14 -1.23 4.86 30.32
C ALA A 14 -0.88 4.61 28.85
N LEU A 15 0.04 5.40 28.31
CA LEU A 15 0.55 5.28 26.94
C LEU A 15 1.57 4.15 26.81
N THR A 16 2.31 3.79 27.84
CA THR A 16 3.36 2.75 27.77
C THR A 16 2.77 1.38 27.41
N GLY A 17 1.54 1.08 27.86
CA GLY A 17 0.83 -0.17 27.54
C GLY A 17 0.11 -0.18 26.19
N VAL A 18 -0.05 0.97 25.53
CA VAL A 18 -0.88 1.13 24.30
C VAL A 18 -0.16 2.01 23.25
N LYS A 19 1.18 2.11 23.37
CA LYS A 19 2.00 3.13 22.70
C LYS A 19 1.82 3.15 21.19
N ASP A 20 1.80 1.98 20.57
CA ASP A 20 1.68 1.87 19.10
C ASP A 20 0.31 2.30 18.59
N GLU A 21 -0.76 2.02 19.33
CA GLU A 21 -2.11 2.43 18.96
C GLU A 21 -2.30 3.94 19.11
N VAL A 22 -1.71 4.54 20.15
CA VAL A 22 -1.73 6.00 20.34
C VAL A 22 -0.89 6.70 19.28
N LEU A 23 0.28 6.17 18.93
CA LEU A 23 1.10 6.70 17.84
C LEU A 23 0.35 6.65 16.49
N LYS A 24 -0.31 5.53 16.17
CA LYS A 24 -1.16 5.40 14.97
C LYS A 24 -2.31 6.42 15.00
N GLN A 25 -2.97 6.61 16.14
CA GLN A 25 -4.04 7.61 16.27
C GLN A 25 -3.54 9.04 16.16
N ALA A 26 -2.36 9.35 16.71
CA ALA A 26 -1.74 10.66 16.58
C ALA A 26 -1.38 10.98 15.12
N GLN A 27 -0.82 10.01 14.38
CA GLN A 27 -0.54 10.17 12.94
C GLN A 27 -1.82 10.40 12.13
N LEU A 28 -2.88 9.64 12.39
CA LEU A 28 -4.17 9.83 11.72
C LEU A 28 -4.82 11.18 12.06
N LEU A 29 -4.63 11.68 13.28
CA LEU A 29 -5.11 13.01 13.70
C LEU A 29 -4.32 14.13 13.02
N ASP A 30 -2.99 13.99 12.92
CA ASP A 30 -2.12 14.93 12.23
C ASP A 30 -2.43 14.99 10.72
N ASP A 31 -2.66 13.83 10.10
CA ASP A 31 -3.12 13.71 8.72
C ASP A 31 -4.48 14.37 8.51
N GLY A 32 -5.40 14.18 9.46
CA GLY A 32 -6.70 14.84 9.47
C GLY A 32 -6.58 16.36 9.58
N ALA A 33 -5.71 16.86 10.47
CA ALA A 33 -5.43 18.29 10.64
C ALA A 33 -4.80 18.89 9.37
N THR A 34 -3.91 18.15 8.71
CA THR A 34 -3.31 18.53 7.43
C THR A 34 -4.38 18.68 6.34
N ARG A 35 -5.25 17.68 6.17
CA ARG A 35 -6.38 17.71 5.21
C ARG A 35 -7.33 18.89 5.50
N LEU A 36 -7.69 19.10 6.76
CA LEU A 36 -8.55 20.21 7.21
C LEU A 36 -7.92 21.57 6.89
N SER A 37 -6.62 21.71 7.10
CA SER A 37 -5.88 22.93 6.76
C SER A 37 -5.95 23.22 5.26
N TYR A 38 -5.80 22.19 4.41
CA TYR A 38 -6.01 22.36 2.96
C TYR A 38 -7.48 22.65 2.61
N GLN A 39 -8.45 22.09 3.33
CA GLN A 39 -9.86 22.36 3.09
C GLN A 39 -10.25 23.81 3.37
N LEU A 40 -9.59 24.49 4.33
CA LEU A 40 -9.78 25.92 4.56
C LEU A 40 -9.47 26.76 3.31
N SER A 41 -8.57 26.30 2.45
CA SER A 41 -8.25 26.98 1.18
C SER A 41 -9.43 27.02 0.20
N CYS A 42 -10.42 26.13 0.33
CA CYS A 42 -11.66 26.17 -0.46
C CYS A 42 -12.53 27.41 -0.15
N PHE A 43 -12.32 28.10 0.98
CA PHE A 43 -13.05 29.30 1.37
C PHE A 43 -12.40 30.60 0.86
N THR A 44 -11.30 30.50 0.13
CA THR A 44 -10.55 31.64 -0.44
C THR A 44 -10.49 31.53 -1.96
N GLU A 45 -10.86 32.59 -2.68
CA GLU A 45 -10.95 32.58 -4.15
C GLU A 45 -9.62 32.28 -4.86
N ASN A 46 -8.48 32.55 -4.22
CA ASN A 46 -7.14 32.36 -4.77
C ASN A 46 -6.62 30.91 -4.75
N TYR A 47 -7.37 29.93 -4.21
CA TYR A 47 -6.90 28.54 -4.06
C TYR A 47 -7.88 27.51 -4.64
N GLN A 48 -8.61 27.87 -5.70
CA GLN A 48 -9.57 26.98 -6.36
C GLN A 48 -8.93 25.69 -6.90
N ASP A 49 -7.68 25.73 -7.33
CA ASP A 49 -6.93 24.57 -7.82
C ASP A 49 -6.69 23.51 -6.72
N VAL A 50 -6.36 23.95 -5.50
CA VAL A 50 -6.23 23.10 -4.32
C VAL A 50 -7.56 22.45 -4.00
N CYS A 51 -8.65 23.22 -4.01
CA CYS A 51 -9.98 22.72 -3.73
C CYS A 51 -10.45 21.67 -4.76
N LEU A 52 -10.21 21.93 -6.05
CA LEU A 52 -10.52 20.99 -7.12
C LEU A 52 -9.72 19.69 -7.02
N ARG A 53 -8.46 19.77 -6.61
CA ARG A 53 -7.62 18.59 -6.36
C ARG A 53 -8.17 17.74 -5.22
N LEU A 54 -8.50 18.34 -4.07
CA LEU A 54 -9.07 17.64 -2.92
C LEU A 54 -10.35 16.89 -3.31
N ARG A 55 -11.27 17.55 -4.02
CA ARG A 55 -12.52 16.92 -4.48
C ARG A 55 -12.28 15.72 -5.41
N LYS A 56 -11.28 15.79 -6.29
CA LYS A 56 -10.91 14.67 -7.17
C LYS A 56 -10.30 13.52 -6.38
N GLU A 57 -9.49 13.80 -5.36
CA GLU A 57 -8.92 12.77 -4.48
C GLU A 57 -10.01 12.09 -3.65
N ASP A 58 -10.93 12.86 -3.06
CA ASP A 58 -12.05 12.33 -2.29
C ASP A 58 -12.93 11.41 -3.15
N SER A 59 -13.24 11.84 -4.38
CA SER A 59 -14.02 11.04 -5.35
C SER A 59 -13.32 9.71 -5.69
N ARG A 60 -12.02 9.76 -6.04
CA ARG A 60 -11.25 8.54 -6.37
C ARG A 60 -11.12 7.61 -5.16
N PHE A 61 -10.97 8.17 -3.95
CA PHE A 61 -10.92 7.38 -2.73
C PHE A 61 -12.24 6.66 -2.47
N LEU A 62 -13.38 7.35 -2.64
CA LEU A 62 -14.71 6.73 -2.55
C LEU A 62 -14.90 5.62 -3.58
N THR A 63 -14.46 5.84 -4.83
CA THR A 63 -14.47 4.80 -5.86
C THR A 63 -13.64 3.58 -5.44
N GLY A 64 -12.44 3.80 -4.89
CA GLY A 64 -11.61 2.72 -4.33
C GLY A 64 -12.30 1.95 -3.20
N ILE A 65 -13.04 2.62 -2.31
CA ILE A 65 -13.88 1.96 -1.29
C ILE A 65 -14.99 1.12 -1.93
N VAL A 66 -15.66 1.65 -2.95
CA VAL A 66 -16.70 0.89 -3.66
C VAL A 66 -16.12 -0.38 -4.29
N GLN A 67 -14.93 -0.28 -4.89
CA GLN A 67 -14.21 -1.45 -5.41
C GLN A 67 -13.95 -2.46 -4.28
N LEU A 68 -13.46 -2.00 -3.12
CA LEU A 68 -13.18 -2.85 -1.95
C LEU A 68 -14.39 -3.63 -1.45
N ILE A 69 -15.56 -3.00 -1.44
CA ILE A 69 -16.80 -3.63 -1.00
C ILE A 69 -17.28 -4.66 -2.03
N LYS A 70 -17.13 -4.35 -3.33
CA LYS A 70 -17.53 -5.24 -4.44
C LYS A 70 -16.63 -6.47 -4.59
N HIS A 71 -15.34 -6.32 -4.33
CA HIS A 71 -14.33 -7.36 -4.56
C HIS A 71 -13.60 -7.72 -3.27
N ARG A 72 -13.80 -8.93 -2.76
CA ARG A 72 -13.23 -9.38 -1.47
C ARG A 72 -11.69 -9.45 -1.48
N ASP A 73 -11.06 -9.51 -2.66
CA ASP A 73 -9.63 -9.82 -2.81
C ASP A 73 -8.83 -8.67 -3.45
N ILE A 74 -9.10 -7.42 -3.06
CA ILE A 74 -8.43 -6.24 -3.64
C ILE A 74 -6.92 -6.26 -3.44
N ILE A 75 -6.47 -6.71 -2.27
CA ILE A 75 -5.04 -6.82 -1.97
C ILE A 75 -4.39 -7.81 -2.94
N TYR A 76 -5.01 -8.97 -3.13
CA TYR A 76 -4.55 -9.95 -4.11
C TYR A 76 -4.55 -9.35 -5.52
N LYS A 77 -5.61 -8.64 -5.93
CA LYS A 77 -5.69 -7.97 -7.24
C LYS A 77 -4.57 -6.96 -7.44
N MET A 78 -4.31 -6.09 -6.47
CA MET A 78 -3.23 -5.10 -6.55
C MET A 78 -1.85 -5.77 -6.64
N LEU A 79 -1.59 -6.80 -5.82
CA LEU A 79 -0.35 -7.59 -5.87
C LEU A 79 -0.20 -8.32 -7.22
N TYR A 80 -1.28 -8.89 -7.74
CA TYR A 80 -1.32 -9.55 -9.03
C TYR A 80 -0.93 -8.58 -10.15
N ILE A 81 -1.50 -7.37 -10.16
CA ILE A 81 -1.16 -6.33 -11.13
C ILE A 81 0.33 -5.99 -11.05
N TYR A 82 0.90 -5.88 -9.85
CA TYR A 82 2.33 -5.59 -9.67
C TYR A 82 3.22 -6.73 -10.20
N ILE A 83 2.96 -7.96 -9.81
CA ILE A 83 3.77 -9.11 -10.26
C ILE A 83 3.63 -9.31 -11.77
N LYS A 84 2.41 -9.16 -12.29
CA LYS A 84 2.17 -9.15 -13.74
C LYS A 84 2.97 -8.04 -14.41
N SER A 85 3.02 -6.83 -13.85
CA SER A 85 3.75 -5.72 -14.46
C SER A 85 5.26 -5.99 -14.51
N LEU A 86 5.84 -6.59 -13.45
CA LEU A 86 7.26 -6.98 -13.42
C LEU A 86 7.63 -8.02 -14.50
N LEU A 87 6.73 -8.97 -14.73
CA LEU A 87 6.96 -10.15 -15.56
C LEU A 87 6.41 -10.02 -16.98
N SER A 88 5.55 -9.03 -17.23
CA SER A 88 5.04 -8.74 -18.58
C SER A 88 6.18 -8.39 -19.52
N ASN A 89 6.05 -8.85 -20.77
CA ASN A 89 7.02 -8.64 -21.85
C ASN A 89 8.42 -9.24 -21.59
N LYS A 90 8.55 -10.15 -20.63
CA LYS A 90 9.77 -10.94 -20.41
C LYS A 90 9.68 -12.23 -21.22
N SER A 91 10.77 -12.62 -21.88
CA SER A 91 10.84 -13.91 -22.57
C SER A 91 10.80 -15.07 -21.57
N GLU A 92 10.37 -16.25 -22.02
CA GLU A 92 10.33 -17.45 -21.18
C GLU A 92 11.69 -17.75 -20.55
N LYS A 93 12.79 -17.53 -21.28
CA LYS A 93 14.15 -17.66 -20.76
C LYS A 93 14.42 -16.75 -19.56
N ARG A 94 13.97 -15.48 -19.63
CA ARG A 94 14.13 -14.54 -18.50
C ARG A 94 13.28 -14.95 -17.31
N ILE A 95 12.03 -15.36 -17.54
CA ILE A 95 11.15 -15.88 -16.49
C ILE A 95 11.80 -17.10 -15.80
N HIS A 96 12.37 -18.01 -16.58
CA HIS A 96 13.08 -19.17 -16.06
C HIS A 96 14.31 -18.79 -15.22
N ASN A 97 15.11 -17.82 -15.67
CA ASN A 97 16.24 -17.30 -14.90
C ASN A 97 15.80 -16.68 -13.56
N ILE A 98 14.69 -15.94 -13.54
CA ILE A 98 14.12 -15.36 -12.33
C ILE A 98 13.73 -16.48 -11.34
N GLN A 99 13.12 -17.56 -11.82
CA GLN A 99 12.78 -18.73 -10.99
C GLN A 99 14.04 -19.38 -10.40
N ILE A 100 15.10 -19.58 -11.19
CA ILE A 100 16.39 -20.11 -10.69
C ILE A 100 16.96 -19.19 -9.62
N ASN A 101 16.95 -17.87 -9.84
CA ASN A 101 17.46 -16.91 -8.87
C ASN A 101 16.64 -16.91 -7.58
N LEU A 102 15.33 -17.11 -7.63
CA LEU A 102 14.49 -17.30 -6.44
C LEU A 102 14.84 -18.56 -5.66
N MET A 103 15.10 -19.67 -6.36
CA MET A 103 15.55 -20.92 -5.72
C MET A 103 16.89 -20.72 -5.00
N ARG A 104 17.83 -20.00 -5.63
CA ARG A 104 19.11 -19.62 -5.00
C ARG A 104 18.94 -18.75 -3.75
N LEU A 105 17.86 -17.98 -3.68
CA LEU A 105 17.48 -17.20 -2.50
C LEU A 105 16.69 -18.02 -1.46
N GLY A 106 16.54 -19.34 -1.65
CA GLY A 106 15.87 -20.25 -0.73
C GLY A 106 14.35 -20.27 -0.86
N LEU A 107 13.80 -19.81 -1.99
CA LEU A 107 12.35 -19.81 -2.25
C LEU A 107 12.03 -20.72 -3.44
N SER A 108 11.46 -21.89 -3.17
CA SER A 108 10.89 -22.76 -4.20
C SER A 108 9.39 -22.44 -4.35
N ILE A 109 9.06 -21.57 -5.30
CA ILE A 109 7.67 -21.37 -5.69
C ILE A 109 7.30 -22.56 -6.58
N SER A 110 6.26 -23.32 -6.23
CA SER A 110 5.78 -24.46 -7.03
C SER A 110 5.11 -23.95 -8.31
N SER A 111 5.90 -23.48 -9.25
CA SER A 111 5.48 -23.36 -10.64
C SER A 111 6.12 -24.53 -11.36
N SER A 112 5.30 -25.50 -11.77
CA SER A 112 5.72 -26.37 -12.87
C SER A 112 6.19 -25.45 -14.01
N MET A 113 7.25 -25.83 -14.73
CA MET A 113 7.93 -24.98 -15.71
C MET A 113 7.07 -24.59 -16.94
N LEU A 114 5.73 -24.62 -16.84
CA LEU A 114 4.81 -24.68 -17.96
C LEU A 114 4.19 -23.35 -18.40
N SER A 115 4.23 -22.25 -17.62
CA SER A 115 3.89 -20.92 -18.18
C SER A 115 4.28 -19.73 -17.28
N SER A 116 4.59 -18.59 -17.90
CA SER A 116 4.78 -17.29 -17.22
C SER A 116 3.56 -16.88 -16.39
N GLN A 117 2.35 -17.25 -16.85
CA GLN A 117 1.11 -16.93 -16.17
C GLN A 117 0.95 -17.70 -14.85
N ALA A 118 1.25 -19.01 -14.85
CA ALA A 118 1.23 -19.81 -13.62
C ALA A 118 2.23 -19.25 -12.59
N PHE A 119 3.40 -18.83 -13.04
CA PHE A 119 4.40 -18.21 -12.17
C PHE A 119 3.91 -16.88 -11.56
N ILE A 120 3.27 -16.00 -12.35
CA ILE A 120 2.65 -14.76 -11.83
C ILE A 120 1.65 -15.07 -10.72
N TYR A 121 0.76 -16.05 -10.92
CA TYR A 121 -0.22 -16.43 -9.92
C TYR A 121 0.44 -16.99 -8.66
N SER A 122 1.34 -17.97 -8.78
CA SER A 122 1.99 -18.59 -7.63
C SER A 122 2.81 -17.57 -6.82
N ALA A 123 3.53 -16.66 -7.48
CA ALA A 123 4.24 -15.58 -6.81
C ALA A 123 3.29 -14.62 -6.10
N THR A 124 2.16 -14.27 -6.72
CA THR A 124 1.13 -13.43 -6.10
C THR A 124 0.57 -14.09 -4.85
N ILE A 125 0.21 -15.38 -4.91
CA ILE A 125 -0.33 -16.14 -3.77
C ILE A 125 0.69 -16.24 -2.64
N ALA A 126 1.96 -16.49 -2.96
CA ALA A 126 3.02 -16.56 -1.96
C ALA A 126 3.19 -15.23 -1.20
N ILE A 127 3.19 -14.11 -1.93
CA ILE A 127 3.27 -12.77 -1.32
C ILE A 127 2.00 -12.49 -0.52
N PHE A 128 0.82 -12.73 -1.08
CA PHE A 128 -0.46 -12.50 -0.41
C PHE A 128 -0.58 -13.30 0.90
N SER A 129 -0.09 -14.54 0.91
CA SER A 129 -0.05 -15.38 2.10
C SER A 129 0.88 -14.78 3.17
N SER A 130 2.05 -14.27 2.78
CA SER A 130 2.97 -13.57 3.68
C SER A 130 2.34 -12.30 4.30
N VAL A 131 1.56 -11.56 3.51
CA VAL A 131 0.80 -10.41 4.01
C VAL A 131 -0.23 -10.81 5.05
N HIS A 132 -0.93 -11.93 4.85
CA HIS A 132 -1.96 -12.40 5.77
C HIS A 132 -1.40 -12.93 7.09
N THR A 133 -0.18 -13.48 7.07
CA THR A 133 0.52 -13.97 8.28
C THR A 133 1.25 -12.86 9.03
N ASN A 134 1.59 -11.76 8.37
CA ASN A 134 2.20 -10.60 9.02
C ASN A 134 1.18 -9.84 9.88
N ILE A 135 1.37 -9.87 11.21
CA ILE A 135 0.46 -9.26 12.21
C ILE A 135 0.22 -7.77 11.94
N TRP A 136 1.29 -7.01 11.68
CA TRP A 136 1.20 -5.57 11.45
C TRP A 136 0.41 -5.24 10.17
N MET A 137 0.63 -6.00 9.09
CA MET A 137 -0.15 -5.85 7.85
C MET A 137 -1.62 -6.19 8.08
N LYS A 138 -1.89 -7.30 8.77
CA LYS A 138 -3.24 -7.75 9.09
C LYS A 138 -4.00 -6.71 9.89
N GLU A 139 -3.40 -6.15 10.94
CA GLU A 139 -3.98 -5.05 11.72
C GLU A 139 -4.31 -3.84 10.85
N LYS A 140 -3.38 -3.40 9.99
CA LYS A 140 -3.59 -2.25 9.09
C LYS A 140 -4.79 -2.47 8.17
N ILE A 141 -4.89 -3.66 7.56
CA ILE A 141 -5.97 -4.04 6.65
C ILE A 141 -7.31 -4.13 7.39
N THR A 142 -7.35 -4.79 8.55
CA THR A 142 -8.57 -4.94 9.37
C THR A 142 -9.03 -3.62 9.97
N SER A 143 -8.11 -2.76 10.37
CA SER A 143 -8.42 -1.42 10.87
C SER A 143 -9.06 -0.57 9.78
N PHE A 144 -8.46 -0.56 8.58
CA PHE A 144 -9.02 0.17 7.45
C PHE A 144 -10.37 -0.39 7.01
N SER A 145 -10.57 -1.71 6.94
CA SER A 145 -11.88 -2.28 6.58
C SER A 145 -12.97 -1.87 7.59
N THR A 146 -12.63 -1.81 8.88
CA THR A 146 -13.53 -1.32 9.94
C THR A 146 -13.87 0.16 9.72
N TYR A 147 -12.89 1.00 9.41
CA TYR A 147 -13.12 2.43 9.14
C TYR A 147 -13.90 2.69 7.86
N ALA A 148 -13.66 1.92 6.80
CA ALA A 148 -14.37 2.02 5.53
C ALA A 148 -15.87 1.69 5.69
N VAL A 149 -16.20 0.71 6.55
CA VAL A 149 -17.59 0.32 6.84
C VAL A 149 -18.31 1.35 7.72
N LEU A 150 -17.61 1.92 8.70
CA LEU A 150 -18.24 2.81 9.68
C LEU A 150 -18.24 4.30 9.26
N GLY A 151 -17.44 4.70 8.27
CA GLY A 151 -17.36 6.09 7.80
C GLY A 151 -16.81 7.09 8.83
N LEU A 152 -16.31 6.63 9.97
CA LEU A 152 -16.04 7.46 11.15
C LEU A 152 -14.70 8.22 11.14
N LYS A 153 -13.80 8.00 10.16
CA LYS A 153 -12.48 8.67 10.08
C LYS A 153 -12.01 8.95 8.65
N VAL A 154 -12.88 9.52 7.82
CA VAL A 154 -12.61 9.66 6.38
C VAL A 154 -11.43 10.59 6.10
N TYR A 155 -11.25 11.70 6.82
CA TYR A 155 -10.28 12.73 6.46
C TYR A 155 -8.80 12.33 6.59
N GLY A 156 -8.41 11.72 7.72
CA GLY A 156 -7.00 11.28 7.90
C GLY A 156 -6.62 10.13 6.96
N ILE A 157 -7.56 9.22 6.69
CA ILE A 157 -7.32 8.08 5.80
C ILE A 157 -7.25 8.52 4.34
N VAL A 158 -8.11 9.45 3.91
CA VAL A 158 -8.04 10.02 2.55
C VAL A 158 -6.72 10.75 2.34
N GLU A 159 -6.23 11.49 3.34
CA GLU A 159 -4.92 12.15 3.23
C GLU A 159 -3.79 11.14 3.12
N GLN A 160 -3.80 10.10 3.96
CA GLN A 160 -2.83 9.00 3.87
C GLN A 160 -2.87 8.32 2.49
N ALA A 161 -4.07 8.03 1.98
CA ALA A 161 -4.28 7.45 0.66
C ALA A 161 -3.75 8.34 -0.46
N SER A 162 -4.03 9.65 -0.40
CA SER A 162 -3.55 10.63 -1.39
C SER A 162 -2.03 10.72 -1.41
N ARG A 163 -1.40 10.81 -0.23
CA ARG A 163 0.07 10.85 -0.12
C ARG A 163 0.70 9.56 -0.63
N SER A 164 0.15 8.41 -0.27
CA SER A 164 0.63 7.10 -0.73
C SER A 164 0.50 6.96 -2.25
N ALA A 165 -0.63 7.37 -2.83
CA ALA A 165 -0.84 7.36 -4.28
C ALA A 165 0.13 8.30 -5.00
N ASN A 166 0.37 9.50 -4.48
CA ASN A 166 1.35 10.45 -5.03
C ASN A 166 2.79 9.94 -4.89
N HIS A 167 3.12 9.30 -3.76
CA HIS A 167 4.40 8.64 -3.56
C HIS A 167 4.61 7.54 -4.61
N LEU A 168 3.60 6.69 -4.84
CA LEU A 168 3.64 5.68 -5.90
C LEU A 168 3.81 6.30 -7.29
N LYS A 169 3.11 7.39 -7.58
CA LYS A 169 3.21 8.09 -8.88
C LYS A 169 4.66 8.54 -9.16
N ASN A 170 5.35 9.04 -8.14
CA ASN A 170 6.73 9.49 -8.25
C ASN A 170 7.72 8.31 -8.28
N TYR A 171 7.46 7.26 -7.50
CA TYR A 171 8.32 6.09 -7.37
C TYR A 171 8.24 5.16 -8.58
N ASN A 172 7.02 4.84 -9.03
CA ASN A 172 6.73 3.93 -10.12
C ASN A 172 5.45 4.35 -10.85
N ALA A 173 5.56 5.36 -11.73
CA ALA A 173 4.45 5.89 -12.52
C ALA A 173 3.73 4.83 -13.37
N TYR A 174 4.46 3.79 -13.82
CA TYR A 174 3.86 2.70 -14.59
C TYR A 174 2.87 1.90 -13.74
N TYR A 175 3.28 1.46 -12.55
CA TYR A 175 2.39 0.75 -11.65
C TYR A 175 1.25 1.63 -11.12
N TYR A 176 1.52 2.92 -10.86
CA TYR A 176 0.47 3.90 -10.54
C TYR A 176 -0.63 3.90 -11.62
N ASN A 177 -0.26 4.00 -12.90
CA ASN A 177 -1.23 4.06 -13.98
C ASN A 177 -2.05 2.76 -14.12
N LEU A 178 -1.43 1.59 -13.88
CA LEU A 178 -2.15 0.32 -13.87
C LEU A 178 -3.19 0.26 -12.74
N LEU A 179 -2.87 0.76 -11.54
CA LEU A 179 -3.84 0.84 -10.45
C LEU A 179 -4.92 1.90 -10.71
N TYR A 180 -4.56 3.03 -11.31
CA TYR A 180 -5.50 4.10 -11.62
C TYR A 180 -6.57 3.66 -12.63
N GLN A 181 -6.19 2.84 -13.63
CA GLN A 181 -7.13 2.24 -14.59
C GLN A 181 -8.13 1.29 -13.94
N GLU A 182 -7.73 0.67 -12.82
CA GLU A 182 -8.56 -0.22 -12.02
C GLU A 182 -9.27 0.51 -10.86
N GLU A 183 -9.08 1.83 -10.74
CA GLU A 183 -9.60 2.68 -9.65
C GLU A 183 -9.11 2.25 -8.26
N LEU A 184 -7.88 1.73 -8.18
CA LEU A 184 -7.26 1.17 -6.97
C LEU A 184 -6.01 1.93 -6.49
N GLU A 185 -5.58 2.98 -7.18
CA GLU A 185 -4.34 3.69 -6.83
C GLU A 185 -4.42 4.34 -5.44
N MET A 186 -5.61 4.84 -5.07
CA MET A 186 -5.86 5.38 -3.73
C MET A 186 -5.83 4.29 -2.66
N MET A 187 -5.94 3.01 -3.02
CA MET A 187 -5.83 1.87 -2.09
C MET A 187 -4.40 1.34 -1.95
N PHE A 188 -3.44 1.93 -2.67
CA PHE A 188 -2.04 1.52 -2.64
C PHE A 188 -1.46 1.54 -1.21
N PHE A 189 -1.87 2.47 -0.35
CA PHE A 189 -1.40 2.55 1.04
C PHE A 189 -1.58 1.23 1.81
N LEU A 190 -2.53 0.37 1.43
CA LEU A 190 -2.72 -0.97 2.00
C LEU A 190 -1.54 -1.91 1.73
N ILE A 191 -0.90 -1.78 0.57
CA ILE A 191 0.18 -2.66 0.12
C ILE A 191 1.52 -1.94 -0.05
N GLU A 192 1.54 -0.62 0.10
CA GLU A 192 2.74 0.23 0.01
C GLU A 192 3.93 -0.34 0.77
N PRO A 193 3.80 -0.83 2.02
CA PRO A 193 4.93 -1.36 2.77
C PRO A 193 5.55 -2.62 2.14
N ILE A 194 4.77 -3.38 1.37
CA ILE A 194 5.24 -4.59 0.67
C ILE A 194 5.99 -4.16 -0.59
N ILE A 195 5.38 -3.27 -1.37
CA ILE A 195 5.89 -2.85 -2.67
C ILE A 195 7.15 -1.99 -2.52
N MET A 196 7.19 -1.09 -1.52
CA MET A 196 8.32 -0.20 -1.28
C MET A 196 9.56 -0.92 -0.71
N ARG A 197 9.47 -2.20 -0.36
CA ARG A 197 10.63 -3.04 -0.02
C ARG A 197 11.39 -3.53 -1.25
N SER A 198 10.85 -3.32 -2.43
CA SER A 198 11.44 -3.71 -3.71
C SER A 198 12.37 -2.62 -4.23
N PRO A 199 13.57 -2.93 -4.74
CA PRO A 199 14.45 -1.95 -5.37
C PRO A 199 14.01 -1.56 -6.81
N ILE A 200 12.88 -2.05 -7.31
CA ILE A 200 12.51 -1.91 -8.72
C ILE A 200 11.77 -0.59 -9.00
N LEU A 201 12.55 0.40 -9.43
CA LEU A 201 12.04 1.67 -9.96
C LEU A 201 11.55 1.53 -11.40
N ASN A 202 12.33 0.85 -12.25
CA ASN A 202 11.99 0.67 -13.67
C ASN A 202 11.96 -0.80 -14.08
N GLN A 203 10.76 -1.28 -14.39
CA GLN A 203 10.47 -2.69 -14.68
C GLN A 203 10.98 -3.13 -16.07
N ALA A 204 11.23 -2.17 -16.98
CA ALA A 204 11.78 -2.46 -18.30
C ALA A 204 13.26 -2.87 -18.23
N TYR A 205 14.04 -2.21 -17.35
CA TYR A 205 15.48 -2.41 -17.22
C TYR A 205 15.91 -3.30 -16.05
N ALA A 206 14.97 -3.71 -15.19
CA ALA A 206 15.27 -4.58 -14.05
C ALA A 206 15.92 -5.91 -14.52
N SER A 207 17.02 -6.28 -13.87
CA SER A 207 17.69 -7.56 -14.13
C SER A 207 16.88 -8.74 -13.58
N ASP A 208 17.16 -9.95 -14.06
CA ASP A 208 16.50 -11.16 -13.58
C ASP A 208 16.77 -11.40 -12.08
N SER A 209 17.95 -10.98 -11.59
CA SER A 209 18.30 -11.00 -10.16
C SER A 209 17.55 -9.95 -9.35
N ASP A 210 17.36 -8.74 -9.87
CA ASP A 210 16.61 -7.68 -9.16
C ASP A 210 15.14 -8.08 -8.98
N ILE A 211 14.55 -8.66 -10.02
CA ILE A 211 13.17 -9.16 -9.98
C ILE A 211 13.04 -10.30 -8.96
N ALA A 212 13.95 -11.28 -9.00
CA ALA A 212 13.97 -12.36 -8.02
C ALA A 212 14.17 -11.85 -6.59
N TYR A 213 15.08 -10.89 -6.40
CA TYR A 213 15.33 -10.31 -5.09
C TYR A 213 14.12 -9.53 -4.56
N ALA A 214 13.46 -8.72 -5.39
CA ALA A 214 12.23 -8.03 -5.05
C ALA A 214 11.13 -9.00 -4.60
N ILE A 215 10.87 -10.05 -5.39
CA ILE A 215 9.87 -11.08 -5.06
C ILE A 215 10.24 -11.77 -3.75
N SER A 216 11.52 -12.10 -3.54
CA SER A 216 12.00 -12.72 -2.31
C SER A 216 11.76 -11.86 -1.07
N ARG A 217 12.04 -10.55 -1.16
CA ARG A 217 11.81 -9.59 -0.08
C ARG A 217 10.32 -9.45 0.26
N MET A 218 9.45 -9.47 -0.74
CA MET A 218 8.01 -9.43 -0.53
C MET A 218 7.46 -10.69 0.14
N ILE A 219 8.02 -11.87 -0.15
CA ILE A 219 7.60 -13.14 0.45
C ILE A 219 8.12 -13.29 1.89
N LYS A 220 9.37 -12.92 2.16
CA LYS A 220 10.00 -13.18 3.47
C LYS A 220 9.51 -12.27 4.59
N GLY A 221 8.93 -11.11 4.27
CA GLY A 221 8.46 -10.14 5.26
C GLY A 221 9.57 -9.30 5.87
#